data_AF-A0A1A9RGP9-F1
#
_entry.id   AF-A0A1A9RGP9-F1
#
_cell.length_a   1.000
_cell.length_b   1.000
_cell.length_c   1.000
_cell.angle_alpha   90.00
_cell.angle_beta   90.00
_cell.angle_gamma   90.00
#
_symmetry.space_group_name_H-M   'P 1'
#
loop_
_entity.id
_entity.type
_entity.pdbx_description
1 polymer ?
#
loop_
_entity_poly.entity_id
_entity_poly.type
_entity_poly.pdbx_seq_one_letter_code
_entity_poly.pdbx_strand_id
1 'polypeptide(L)'
;MYVIYGLYALGVISFTMPTIIGAIVAYVKRDDMRGTIYFDHIQFLLRTFWGSLIGFAVGFLLVITFIGAILGVPLLVVVCFWYLFRVVVGIVRLIDNQPVTPDGWLM
;
A
#
# COMPACT_ATOMS: atom_id res chain seq x y z
N MET A 1 -10.09 -10.45 5.35
CA MET A 1 -9.24 -9.92 4.26
C MET A 1 -9.90 -8.76 3.51
N TYR A 2 -11.11 -8.92 2.97
CA TYR A 2 -11.82 -7.86 2.24
C TYR A 2 -11.94 -6.52 2.97
N VAL A 3 -12.20 -6.52 4.28
CA VAL A 3 -12.23 -5.28 5.09
C VAL A 3 -10.89 -4.54 5.07
N ILE A 4 -9.76 -5.25 5.14
CA ILE A 4 -8.43 -4.65 5.12
C ILE A 4 -8.19 -4.00 3.75
N TYR A 5 -8.51 -4.69 2.65
CA TYR A 5 -8.45 -4.09 1.31
C TYR A 5 -9.38 -2.89 1.17
N GLY A 6 -10.59 -2.96 1.71
CA GLY A 6 -11.53 -1.84 1.72
C GLY A 6 -10.97 -0.60 2.43
N LEU A 7 -10.30 -0.79 3.57
CA LEU A 7 -9.62 0.30 4.28
C LEU A 7 -8.47 0.92 3.46
N TYR A 8 -7.68 0.10 2.76
CA TYR A 8 -6.63 0.59 1.87
C TYR A 8 -7.20 1.30 0.62
N ALA A 9 -8.32 0.82 0.08
CA ALA A 9 -9.02 1.43 -1.05
C ALA A 9 -9.64 2.78 -0.67
N LEU A 10 -10.26 2.89 0.51
CA LEU A 10 -10.71 4.17 1.06
C LEU A 10 -9.54 5.14 1.27
N GLY A 11 -8.37 4.61 1.62
CA GLY A 11 -7.12 5.35 1.71
C GLY A 11 -6.70 6.01 0.38
N VAL A 12 -7.10 5.49 -0.78
CA VAL A 12 -6.84 6.13 -2.09
C VAL A 12 -7.56 7.47 -2.20
N ILE A 13 -8.76 7.59 -1.64
CA ILE A 13 -9.62 8.77 -1.76
C ILE A 13 -9.32 9.76 -0.63
N SER A 14 -9.14 9.25 0.59
CA SER A 14 -8.97 10.09 1.80
C SER A 14 -7.50 10.35 2.17
N PHE A 15 -6.55 9.69 1.50
CA PHE A 15 -5.11 9.89 1.62
C PHE A 15 -4.47 9.81 3.01
N THR A 16 -5.15 9.29 4.05
CA THR A 16 -4.59 9.28 5.42
C THR A 16 -5.18 8.22 6.34
N MET A 17 -6.33 8.51 6.97
CA MET A 17 -6.77 7.75 8.16
C MET A 17 -7.21 6.31 7.87
N PRO A 18 -7.99 6.02 6.80
CA PRO A 18 -8.43 4.65 6.54
C PRO A 18 -7.26 3.68 6.31
N THR A 19 -6.19 4.16 5.69
CA THR A 19 -4.99 3.37 5.38
C THR A 19 -4.23 2.96 6.65
N ILE A 20 -4.13 3.87 7.62
CA ILE A 20 -3.48 3.61 8.91
C ILE A 20 -4.28 2.57 9.69
N ILE A 21 -5.61 2.72 9.75
CA ILE A 21 -6.49 1.73 10.39
C ILE A 21 -6.34 0.37 9.70
N GLY A 22 -6.29 0.34 8.37
CA GLY A 22 -6.03 -0.87 7.58
C GLY A 22 -4.72 -1.55 7.96
N ALA A 23 -3.63 -0.79 8.10
CA ALA A 23 -2.33 -1.31 8.50
C ALA A 23 -2.33 -1.87 9.93
N ILE A 24 -3.00 -1.20 10.86
CA ILE A 24 -3.15 -1.68 12.25
C ILE A 24 -3.90 -3.02 12.25
N VAL A 25 -5.06 -3.09 11.57
CA VAL A 25 -5.84 -4.33 11.48
C VAL A 25 -5.03 -5.45 10.81
N ALA A 26 -4.24 -5.11 9.78
CA ALA A 26 -3.35 -6.07 9.13
C ALA A 26 -2.28 -6.63 10.07
N TYR A 27 -1.64 -5.80 10.91
CA TYR A 27 -0.69 -6.28 11.92
C TYR A 27 -1.36 -7.17 12.97
N VAL A 28 -2.52 -6.75 13.50
CA VAL A 28 -3.26 -7.51 14.51
C VAL A 28 -3.70 -8.87 13.98
N LYS A 29 -4.13 -8.94 12.71
CA LYS A 29 -4.62 -10.17 12.07
C LYS A 29 -3.53 -11.00 11.38
N ARG A 30 -2.29 -10.54 11.37
CA ARG A 30 -1.20 -11.20 10.62
C ARG A 30 -0.96 -12.62 11.08
N ASP A 31 -0.86 -12.84 12.39
CA ASP A 31 -0.51 -14.15 12.93
C ASP A 31 -1.66 -15.15 12.81
N ASP A 32 -2.91 -14.70 12.89
CA ASP A 32 -4.12 -15.50 12.67
C ASP A 32 -4.18 -16.11 11.25
N MET A 33 -3.50 -15.49 10.28
CA MET A 33 -3.60 -15.87 8.86
C MET A 33 -2.42 -16.71 8.37
N ARG A 34 -1.44 -17.05 9.23
CA ARG A 34 -0.27 -17.85 8.84
C ARG A 34 -0.65 -19.17 8.19
N GLY A 35 0.08 -19.56 7.15
CA GLY A 35 -0.19 -20.78 6.39
C GLY A 35 -1.37 -20.69 5.41
N THR A 36 -1.95 -19.49 5.23
CA THR A 36 -3.01 -19.23 4.24
C THR A 36 -2.55 -18.21 3.20
N ILE A 37 -3.24 -18.15 2.05
CA ILE A 37 -3.02 -17.13 1.02
C ILE A 37 -3.19 -15.69 1.57
N TYR A 38 -3.97 -15.52 2.65
CA TYR A 38 -4.24 -14.20 3.23
C TYR A 38 -3.03 -13.62 3.95
N PHE A 39 -2.12 -14.46 4.43
CA PHE A 39 -0.87 -14.02 5.03
C PHE A 39 -0.03 -13.23 4.02
N ASP A 40 0.07 -13.75 2.79
CA ASP A 40 0.81 -13.11 1.70
C ASP A 40 0.19 -11.76 1.34
N HIS A 41 -1.15 -11.68 1.32
CA HIS A 41 -1.83 -10.42 1.06
C HIS A 41 -1.67 -9.40 2.19
N ILE A 42 -1.64 -9.85 3.45
CA ILE A 42 -1.33 -8.97 4.59
C ILE A 42 0.07 -8.39 4.43
N GLN A 43 1.06 -9.22 4.14
CA GLN A 43 2.43 -8.76 3.96
C GLN A 43 2.57 -7.80 2.76
N PHE A 44 1.93 -8.13 1.64
CA PHE A 44 1.86 -7.29 0.46
C PHE A 44 1.26 -5.90 0.77
N LEU A 45 0.16 -5.84 1.52
CA LEU A 45 -0.48 -4.59 1.93
C LEU A 45 0.39 -3.79 2.90
N LEU A 46 1.00 -4.44 3.89
CA LEU A 46 1.92 -3.80 4.83
C LEU A 46 3.13 -3.19 4.11
N ARG A 47 3.71 -3.90 3.14
CA ARG A 47 4.81 -3.38 2.32
C ARG A 47 4.37 -2.22 1.43
N THR A 48 3.13 -2.27 0.92
CA THR A 48 2.52 -1.18 0.16
C THR A 48 2.35 0.07 1.04
N PHE A 49 1.90 -0.09 2.29
CA PHE A 49 1.79 1.00 3.26
C PHE A 49 3.15 1.63 3.60
N TRP A 50 4.15 0.83 3.95
CA TRP A 50 5.46 1.39 4.30
C TRP A 50 6.18 1.98 3.09
N GLY A 51 6.07 1.35 1.93
CA GLY A 51 6.62 1.87 0.68
C GLY A 51 5.99 3.21 0.29
N SER A 52 4.67 3.34 0.40
CA SER A 52 4.00 4.62 0.11
C SER A 52 4.29 5.68 1.17
N LEU A 53 4.32 5.32 2.45
CA LEU A 53 4.67 6.25 3.53
C LEU A 53 6.08 6.83 3.35
N ILE A 54 7.08 5.99 3.06
CA ILE A 54 8.45 6.44 2.79
C ILE A 54 8.49 7.28 1.51
N GLY A 55 7.83 6.82 0.44
CA GLY A 55 7.77 7.54 -0.84
C GLY A 55 7.16 8.93 -0.70
N PHE A 56 6.05 9.06 0.04
CA PHE A 56 5.44 10.35 0.34
C PHE A 56 6.33 11.22 1.23
N ALA A 57 6.93 10.66 2.29
CA ALA A 57 7.83 11.41 3.16
C ALA A 57 9.02 12.00 2.37
N VAL A 58 9.66 11.20 1.51
CA VAL A 58 10.77 11.65 0.65
C VAL A 58 10.28 12.67 -0.39
N GLY A 59 9.15 12.40 -1.05
CA GLY A 59 8.57 13.30 -2.03
C GLY A 59 8.25 14.69 -1.45
N PHE A 60 7.61 14.74 -0.28
CA PHE A 60 7.33 16.00 0.40
C PHE A 60 8.60 16.72 0.85
N LEU A 61 9.62 15.99 1.33
CA LEU A 61 10.91 16.58 1.71
C LEU A 61 11.60 17.23 0.51
N LEU A 62 11.55 16.61 -0.67
CA LEU A 62 12.14 17.15 -1.90
C LEU A 62 11.44 18.43 -2.35
N VAL A 63 10.12 18.51 -2.24
CA VAL A 63 9.32 19.67 -2.69
C VAL A 63 9.56 20.94 -1.85
N ILE A 64 10.20 20.84 -0.67
CA ILE A 64 10.57 22.00 0.15
C ILE A 64 11.48 22.98 -0.61
N THR A 65 12.27 22.48 -1.55
CA THR A 65 13.16 23.32 -2.38
C THR A 65 12.65 23.42 -3.81
N PHE A 66 12.88 24.55 -4.48
CA PHE A 66 12.42 24.75 -5.87
C PHE A 66 13.06 23.75 -6.85
N ILE A 67 14.35 23.43 -6.64
CA ILE A 67 15.07 22.43 -7.44
C ILE A 67 14.56 21.02 -7.12
N GLY A 68 14.39 20.70 -5.83
CA GLY A 68 13.88 19.41 -5.40
C GLY A 68 12.43 19.16 -5.82
N ALA A 69 11.60 20.20 -5.98
CA ALA A 69 10.22 20.07 -6.45
C ALA A 69 10.11 19.46 -7.84
N ILE A 70 11.10 19.71 -8.72
CA ILE A 70 11.16 19.11 -10.07
C ILE A 70 11.25 17.57 -9.99
N LEU A 71 11.89 17.03 -8.95
CA LEU A 71 12.02 15.59 -8.73
C LEU A 71 10.95 15.05 -7.77
N GLY A 72 10.58 15.84 -6.77
CA GLY A 72 9.63 15.47 -5.72
C GLY A 72 8.20 15.31 -6.25
N VAL A 73 7.73 16.22 -7.13
CA VAL A 73 6.38 16.11 -7.70
C VAL A 73 6.21 14.83 -8.53
N PRO A 74 7.10 14.49 -9.49
CA PRO A 74 7.02 13.21 -10.19
C PRO A 74 7.09 12.00 -9.26
N LEU A 75 7.94 12.03 -8.22
CA LEU A 75 8.03 10.96 -7.25
C LEU A 75 6.70 10.73 -6.52
N LEU A 76 6.06 11.80 -6.04
CA LEU A 76 4.76 11.72 -5.38
C LEU A 76 3.70 11.09 -6.30
N VAL A 77 3.68 11.50 -7.58
CA VAL A 77 2.77 10.94 -8.58
C VAL A 77 3.02 9.45 -8.82
N VAL A 78 4.28 9.05 -8.98
CA VAL A 78 4.66 7.63 -9.14
C VAL A 78 4.23 6.81 -7.93
N VAL A 79 4.44 7.31 -6.71
CA VAL A 79 4.03 6.63 -5.47
C VAL A 79 2.51 6.48 -5.41
N CYS A 80 1.74 7.51 -5.81
CA CYS A 80 0.28 7.42 -5.90
C CYS A 80 -0.19 6.31 -6.85
N PHE A 81 0.33 6.31 -8.08
CA PHE A 81 -0.04 5.30 -9.08
C PHE A 81 0.41 3.90 -8.68
N TRP A 82 1.60 3.78 -8.10
CA TRP A 82 2.12 2.51 -7.58
C TRP A 82 1.23 1.95 -6.46
N TYR A 83 0.84 2.80 -5.50
CA TYR A 83 -0.06 2.42 -4.41
C TYR A 83 -1.42 1.94 -4.95
N LEU A 84 -2.04 2.72 -5.85
CA LEU A 84 -3.31 2.38 -6.47
C LEU A 84 -3.23 1.04 -7.22
N PHE A 85 -2.22 0.89 -8.07
CA PHE A 85 -1.98 -0.33 -8.84
C PHE A 85 -1.86 -1.55 -7.93
N ARG A 86 -1.07 -1.47 -6.86
CA ARG A 86 -0.90 -2.60 -5.94
C ARG A 86 -2.19 -2.97 -5.22
N VAL A 87 -2.96 -1.99 -4.75
CA VAL A 87 -4.24 -2.26 -4.06
C VAL A 87 -5.24 -2.93 -5.02
N VAL A 88 -5.35 -2.45 -6.26
CA VAL A 88 -6.24 -3.03 -7.28
C VAL A 88 -5.83 -4.45 -7.66
N VAL A 89 -4.54 -4.67 -7.96
CA VAL A 89 -4.06 -6.02 -8.31
C VAL A 89 -4.23 -6.99 -7.15
N GLY A 90 -3.92 -6.53 -5.94
CA GLY A 90 -4.03 -7.34 -4.73
C GLY A 90 -5.47 -7.78 -4.45
N ILE A 91 -6.45 -6.89 -4.61
CA ILE A 91 -7.86 -7.27 -4.40
C ILE A 91 -8.41 -8.17 -5.52
N VAL A 92 -7.98 -7.96 -6.77
CA VAL A 92 -8.36 -8.85 -7.89
C VAL A 92 -7.87 -10.27 -7.64
N ARG A 93 -6.59 -10.45 -7.26
CA ARG A 93 -6.05 -11.78 -6.92
C ARG A 93 -6.75 -12.42 -5.73
N LEU A 94 -7.13 -11.61 -4.73
CA LEU A 94 -7.91 -12.10 -3.61
C LEU A 94 -9.27 -12.66 -4.04
N ILE A 95 -9.97 -11.98 -4.95
CA ILE A 95 -11.26 -12.41 -5.51
C ILE A 95 -11.08 -13.71 -6.30
N ASP A 96 -9.97 -13.83 -7.02
CA ASP A 96 -9.60 -15.02 -7.79
C ASP A 96 -9.06 -16.18 -6.93
N ASN A 97 -8.99 -16.03 -5.60
CA ASN A 97 -8.37 -16.96 -4.65
C ASN A 97 -6.90 -17.31 -4.98
N GLN A 98 -6.18 -16.37 -5.58
CA GLN A 98 -4.77 -16.48 -5.94
C GLN A 98 -3.89 -15.79 -4.89
N PRO A 99 -2.71 -16.33 -4.55
CA PRO A 99 -1.76 -15.64 -3.69
C PRO A 99 -1.14 -14.41 -4.40
N VAL A 100 -0.48 -13.55 -3.64
CA VAL A 100 0.33 -12.42 -4.15
C VAL A 100 1.78 -12.63 -3.75
N THR A 101 2.74 -12.12 -4.51
CA THR A 101 4.15 -12.17 -4.09
C THR A 101 4.38 -11.07 -3.06
N PRO A 102 4.60 -11.39 -1.77
CA PRO A 102 4.75 -10.37 -0.72
C PRO A 102 5.97 -9.49 -0.96
N ASP A 103 6.99 -10.09 -1.58
CA ASP A 103 8.31 -9.49 -1.73
C ASP A 103 8.47 -8.70 -3.03
N GLY A 104 7.51 -8.84 -3.94
CA GLY A 104 7.50 -8.14 -5.22
C GLY A 104 7.29 -6.65 -5.05
N TRP A 105 7.92 -5.86 -5.91
CA TRP A 105 7.65 -4.42 -6.01
C TRP A 105 6.47 -4.12 -6.95
N LEU A 106 6.14 -5.03 -7.87
CA LEU A 106 5.03 -4.89 -8.80
C LEU A 106 3.97 -5.98 -8.57
N MET A 107 4.38 -7.25 -8.59
CA MET A 107 3.53 -8.42 -8.38
C MET A 107 4.24 -9.54 -7.64
#